data_AF-A0A1J8QQH6-F1
#
_entry.id   AF-A0A1J8QQH6-F1
#
_cell.length_a   1.000
_cell.length_b   1.000
_cell.length_c   1.000
_cell.angle_alpha   90.00
_cell.angle_beta   90.00
_cell.angle_gamma   90.00
#
_symmetry.space_group_name_H-M   'P 1'
#
loop_
_entity.id
_entity.type
_entity.pdbx_description
1 polymer ?
#
loop_
_entity_poly.entity_id
_entity_poly.type
_entity_poly.pdbx_seq_one_letter_code
_entity_poly.pdbx_strand_id
1 'polypeptide(L)'
;MAYTRAPASDFDDWEVDGWESRNLIPLMKKLETYEVHPGRPTHGYNGPIKVSSGGGKLGIFNEFVHAGATYHKRSFADDTEDLEICNVYSPWAK
;
A
#
# COMPACT_ATOMS: atom_id res chain seq x y z
N MET A 1 5.54 -11.28 -7.13
CA MET A 1 5.69 -9.80 -7.20
C MET A 1 4.93 -9.20 -6.06
N ALA A 2 5.28 -7.96 -5.78
CA ALA A 2 5.40 -7.45 -4.44
C ALA A 2 5.17 -5.94 -4.50
N TYR A 3 3.92 -5.49 -4.38
CA TYR A 3 3.63 -4.06 -4.44
C TYR A 3 3.71 -3.45 -3.04
N THR A 4 4.68 -2.56 -2.82
CA THR A 4 4.85 -1.83 -1.56
C THR A 4 5.25 -0.38 -1.82
N ARG A 5 4.76 0.54 -1.00
CA ARG A 5 5.08 1.96 -0.96
C ARG A 5 5.69 2.29 0.40
N ALA A 6 6.59 3.26 0.40
CA ALA A 6 7.13 3.80 1.64
C ALA A 6 6.06 4.66 2.35
N PRO A 7 6.07 4.74 3.70
CA PRO A 7 5.25 5.70 4.44
C PRO A 7 5.64 7.14 4.08
N ALA A 8 4.73 8.09 4.32
CA ALA A 8 4.95 9.51 4.05
C ALA A 8 6.24 10.06 4.68
N SER A 9 6.49 9.66 5.94
CA SER A 9 7.67 10.08 6.71
C SER A 9 8.99 9.78 6.01
N ASP A 10 9.09 8.66 5.28
CA ASP A 10 10.35 8.29 4.59
C ASP A 10 10.75 9.33 3.54
N PHE A 11 9.78 10.03 2.94
CA PHE A 11 10.01 11.11 1.99
C PHE A 11 10.16 12.46 2.67
N ASP A 12 9.34 12.74 3.68
CA ASP A 12 9.34 14.01 4.40
C ASP A 12 10.64 14.20 5.20
N ASP A 13 11.20 13.12 5.76
CA ASP A 13 12.46 13.11 6.51
C ASP A 13 13.70 13.33 5.61
N TRP A 14 13.56 13.36 4.28
CA TRP A 14 14.66 13.79 3.41
C TRP A 14 14.98 15.27 3.58
N GLU A 15 14.02 16.08 4.03
CA GLU A 15 14.16 17.53 4.20
C GLU A 15 14.67 18.24 2.93
N VAL A 16 14.25 17.75 1.75
CA VAL A 16 14.59 18.35 0.44
C VAL A 16 13.34 18.92 -0.22
N ASP A 17 13.39 20.20 -0.57
CA ASP A 17 12.31 20.89 -1.29
C ASP A 17 11.89 20.14 -2.56
N GLY A 18 10.59 19.86 -2.67
CA GLY A 18 9.99 19.15 -3.79
C GLY A 18 9.93 17.62 -3.63
N TRP A 19 10.59 17.07 -2.62
CA TRP A 19 10.60 15.63 -2.32
C TRP A 19 9.68 15.23 -1.17
N GLU A 20 8.97 16.18 -0.56
CA GLU A 20 7.96 15.85 0.46
C GLU A 20 6.88 14.93 -0.13
N SER A 21 6.35 14.03 0.69
CA SER A 21 5.34 13.02 0.33
C SER A 21 4.17 13.62 -0.45
N ARG A 22 3.66 14.78 0.00
CA ARG A 22 2.59 15.56 -0.66
C ARG A 22 2.90 15.92 -2.12
N ASN A 23 4.17 16.20 -2.43
CA ASN A 23 4.63 16.60 -3.76
C ASN A 23 4.85 15.37 -4.65
N LEU A 24 5.16 14.22 -4.05
CA LEU A 24 5.38 12.96 -4.76
C LEU A 24 4.09 12.18 -5.02
N ILE A 25 3.02 12.33 -4.22
CA ILE A 25 1.73 11.65 -4.43
C ILE A 25 1.21 11.81 -5.87
N PRO A 26 1.18 13.01 -6.49
CA PRO A 26 0.78 13.15 -7.89
C PRO A 26 1.61 12.30 -8.87
N LEU A 27 2.91 12.12 -8.61
CA LEU A 27 3.80 11.27 -9.42
C LEU A 27 3.51 9.78 -9.21
N MET A 28 3.28 9.36 -7.96
CA MET A 28 2.87 7.99 -7.64
C MET A 28 1.56 7.63 -8.36
N LYS A 29 0.56 8.52 -8.30
CA LYS A 29 -0.72 8.36 -9.00
C LYS A 29 -0.58 8.32 -10.52
N LYS A 30 0.41 9.01 -11.08
CA LYS A 30 0.68 9.01 -12.52
C LYS A 30 1.26 7.68 -12.99
N LEU A 31 2.02 6.99 -12.15
CA LEU A 31 2.65 5.71 -12.47
C LEU A 31 1.66 4.54 -12.43
N GLU A 32 0.68 4.60 -11.53
CA GLU A 32 -0.14 3.46 -11.15
C GLU A 32 -1.51 3.38 -11.86
N THR A 33 -1.93 2.16 -12.17
CA THR A 33 -3.32 1.74 -12.35
C THR A 33 -3.67 0.73 -11.26
N TYR A 34 -4.33 1.20 -10.20
CA TYR A 34 -4.69 0.43 -9.02
C TYR A 34 -6.03 -0.28 -9.22
N GLU A 35 -6.02 -1.60 -9.25
CA GLU A 35 -7.18 -2.46 -9.51
C GLU A 35 -7.65 -3.21 -8.24
N VAL A 36 -7.21 -2.79 -7.04
CA VAL A 36 -7.58 -3.44 -5.76
C VAL A 36 -8.81 -2.78 -5.13
N HIS A 37 -8.77 -1.46 -4.91
CA HIS A 37 -9.90 -0.67 -4.38
C HIS A 37 -10.12 0.59 -5.22
N PRO A 38 -11.37 0.95 -5.55
CA PRO A 38 -11.64 2.18 -6.29
C PRO A 38 -11.53 3.42 -5.40
N GLY A 39 -11.17 4.56 -5.99
CA GLY A 39 -11.29 5.89 -5.38
C GLY A 39 -10.41 6.18 -4.16
N ARG A 40 -9.32 5.43 -3.94
CA ARG A 40 -8.36 5.73 -2.87
C ARG A 40 -7.64 7.04 -3.16
N PRO A 41 -7.43 7.90 -2.14
CA PRO A 41 -6.93 9.26 -2.35
C PRO A 41 -5.50 9.29 -2.91
N THR A 42 -4.65 8.35 -2.48
CA THR A 42 -3.22 8.31 -2.78
C THR A 42 -2.84 7.38 -3.94
N HIS A 43 -3.81 6.71 -4.57
CA HIS A 43 -3.59 5.75 -5.68
C HIS A 43 -3.95 6.30 -7.05
N GLY A 44 -3.24 5.80 -8.07
CA GLY A 44 -3.46 6.08 -9.49
C GLY A 44 -4.40 5.07 -10.14
N TYR A 45 -5.08 5.47 -11.22
CA TYR A 45 -6.03 4.59 -11.95
C TYR A 45 -5.85 4.60 -13.47
N ASN A 46 -4.83 5.28 -13.98
CA ASN A 46 -4.60 5.47 -15.42
C ASN A 46 -3.12 5.36 -15.82
N GLY A 47 -2.24 4.96 -14.89
CA GLY A 47 -0.81 4.86 -15.12
C GLY A 47 -0.39 3.54 -15.79
N PRO A 48 0.84 3.46 -16.30
CA PRO A 48 1.32 2.29 -17.05
C PRO A 48 1.54 1.04 -16.19
N ILE A 49 1.70 1.17 -14.87
CA ILE A 49 1.97 0.04 -13.97
C ILE A 49 0.68 -0.43 -13.31
N LYS A 50 0.25 -1.64 -13.63
CA LYS A 50 -0.93 -2.25 -13.02
C LYS A 50 -0.61 -2.87 -11.68
N VAL A 51 -1.47 -2.62 -10.70
CA VAL A 51 -1.42 -3.21 -9.36
C VAL A 51 -2.74 -3.90 -9.09
N SER A 52 -2.72 -5.19 -8.77
CA SER A 52 -3.92 -5.99 -8.55
C SER A 52 -3.76 -6.97 -7.40
N SER A 53 -4.85 -7.58 -6.92
CA SER A 53 -4.75 -8.72 -5.99
C SER A 53 -4.11 -9.98 -6.62
N GLY A 54 -3.92 -9.98 -7.95
CA GLY A 54 -3.57 -11.18 -8.72
C GLY A 54 -4.69 -12.22 -8.77
N GLY A 55 -4.46 -13.30 -9.53
CA GLY A 55 -5.48 -14.34 -9.80
C GLY A 55 -5.66 -15.40 -8.71
N GLY A 56 -4.93 -15.36 -7.60
CA GLY A 56 -4.99 -16.41 -6.58
C GLY A 56 -4.73 -15.89 -5.17
N LYS A 57 -5.79 -15.87 -4.34
CA LYS A 57 -5.69 -15.73 -2.89
C LYS A 57 -5.70 -17.13 -2.28
N LEU A 58 -4.55 -17.57 -1.77
CA LEU A 58 -4.46 -18.85 -1.05
C LEU A 58 -4.98 -18.69 0.38
N GLY A 59 -5.60 -19.74 0.94
CA GLY A 59 -6.13 -19.72 2.31
C GLY A 59 -5.08 -19.40 3.39
N ILE A 60 -3.80 -19.69 3.12
CA ILE A 60 -2.67 -19.41 4.02
C ILE A 60 -2.54 -17.93 4.39
N PHE A 61 -3.01 -17.01 3.53
CA PHE A 61 -3.02 -15.59 3.85
C PHE A 61 -3.91 -15.30 5.07
N ASN A 62 -5.12 -15.89 5.09
CA ASN A 62 -6.06 -15.69 6.19
C ASN A 62 -5.53 -16.31 7.49
N GLU A 63 -4.88 -17.47 7.40
CA GLU A 63 -4.25 -18.12 8.55
C GLU A 63 -3.09 -17.27 9.12
N PHE A 64 -2.26 -16.70 8.25
CA PHE A 64 -1.17 -15.81 8.64
C PHE A 64 -1.70 -14.55 9.34
N VAL A 65 -2.71 -13.89 8.77
CA VAL A 65 -3.36 -12.72 9.38
C VAL A 65 -4.00 -13.09 10.72
N HIS A 66 -4.68 -14.24 10.80
CA HIS A 66 -5.32 -14.70 12.03
C HIS A 66 -4.30 -14.94 13.15
N ALA A 67 -3.26 -15.76 12.89
CA ALA A 67 -2.22 -16.01 13.86
C ALA A 67 -1.51 -14.72 14.28
N GLY A 68 -1.21 -13.85 13.30
CA GLY A 68 -0.60 -12.56 13.52
C GLY A 68 -1.42 -11.65 14.43
N ALA A 69 -2.72 -11.53 14.18
CA ALA A 69 -3.64 -10.74 14.99
C ALA A 69 -3.77 -11.30 16.42
N THR A 70 -3.81 -12.63 16.57
CA THR A 70 -3.91 -13.31 17.87
C THR A 70 -2.67 -13.08 18.74
N TYR A 71 -1.47 -13.24 18.17
CA TYR A 71 -0.24 -13.23 18.96
C TYR A 71 0.48 -11.88 19.00
N HIS A 72 0.54 -11.14 17.89
CA HIS A 72 1.20 -9.83 17.83
C HIS A 72 0.28 -8.66 18.20
N LYS A 73 -1.04 -8.91 18.34
CA LYS A 73 -2.05 -7.91 18.70
C LYS A 73 -2.04 -6.66 17.79
N ARG A 74 -1.59 -6.82 16.54
CA ARG A 74 -1.68 -5.77 15.51
C ARG A 74 -3.03 -5.86 14.83
N SER A 75 -3.60 -4.70 14.50
CA SER A 75 -4.85 -4.61 13.75
C SER A 75 -4.65 -5.03 12.28
N PHE A 76 -5.77 -5.13 11.57
CA PHE A 76 -5.81 -5.36 10.13
C PHE A 76 -6.23 -4.08 9.41
N ALA A 77 -5.65 -3.82 8.24
CA ALA A 77 -6.11 -2.83 7.28
C ALA A 77 -6.18 -3.46 5.89
N ASP A 78 -7.08 -2.96 5.06
CA ASP A 78 -7.23 -3.41 3.68
C ASP A 78 -6.16 -2.83 2.75
N ASP A 79 -5.57 -1.70 3.12
CA ASP A 79 -4.51 -1.01 2.39
C ASP A 79 -3.44 -0.48 3.37
N THR A 80 -2.20 -0.95 3.22
CA THR A 80 -1.02 -0.41 3.93
C THR A 80 -0.12 0.42 3.02
N GLU A 81 -0.51 0.57 1.76
CA GLU A 81 0.26 1.26 0.74
C GLU A 81 -0.29 2.68 0.52
N ASP A 82 -1.03 3.21 1.51
CA ASP A 82 -1.70 4.50 1.46
C ASP A 82 -0.85 5.67 1.96
N LEU A 83 0.40 5.41 2.37
CA LEU A 83 1.43 6.28 2.99
C LEU A 83 1.24 6.58 4.48
N GLU A 84 0.10 6.25 5.08
CA GLU A 84 -0.26 6.68 6.43
C GLU A 84 -0.42 5.48 7.37
N ILE A 85 -1.15 4.46 6.93
CA ILE A 85 -1.45 3.27 7.71
C ILE A 85 -0.26 2.31 7.64
N CYS A 86 0.49 2.26 8.74
CA CYS A 86 1.61 1.34 8.91
C CYS A 86 1.45 0.44 10.15
N ASN A 87 2.33 -0.55 10.29
CA ASN A 87 2.40 -1.43 11.46
C ASN A 87 1.12 -2.27 11.73
N VAL A 88 0.43 -2.67 10.66
CA VAL A 88 -0.77 -3.52 10.68
C VAL A 88 -0.62 -4.70 9.71
N TYR A 89 -1.53 -5.66 9.77
CA TYR A 89 -1.62 -6.72 8.76
C TYR A 89 -2.48 -6.28 7.59
N SER A 90 -2.05 -6.58 6.36
CA SER A 90 -2.78 -6.27 5.13
C SER A 90 -2.54 -7.32 4.04
N PRO A 91 -3.47 -7.44 3.07
CA PRO A 91 -3.25 -8.26 1.89
C PRO A 91 -2.23 -7.62 0.96
N TRP A 92 -1.33 -8.45 0.42
CA TRP A 92 -0.34 -7.95 -0.52
C TRP A 92 -0.86 -7.94 -1.96
N ALA A 93 -0.80 -6.78 -2.60
CA ALA A 93 -1.05 -6.62 -4.02
C ALA A 93 0.20 -6.96 -4.86
N LYS A 94 0.00 -7.11 -6.17
CA LYS A 94 1.01 -7.53 -7.15
C LYS A 94 0.98 -6.67 -8.39
#